data_AF-A0AAV0RLT9-F1
#
_entry.id   AF-A0AAV0RLT9-F1
#
_cell.length_a   1.000
_cell.length_b   1.000
_cell.length_c   1.000
_cell.angle_alpha   90.00
_cell.angle_beta   90.00
_cell.angle_gamma   90.00
#
_symmetry.space_group_name_H-M   'P 1'
#
loop_
_entity.id
_entity.type
_entity.pdbx_description
1 polymer ?
#
loop_
_entity_poly.entity_id
_entity_poly.type
_entity_poly.pdbx_seq_one_letter_code
_entity_poly.pdbx_strand_id
1 'polypeptide(L)'
;MGFFSMIFGFVGFGVGISTGIVIGYFLFIHSVPSDVKDPEIRPLAEQDDETLQRMFPEIPPWVKNPDHERIDWLNKFIEYMWPYLDKAICKTVQEIAKPIIAEQIPKYKIDSVEFETLTLGSLPPTFQGMKVYVTDEKELIMEPCIKWAGNPNVLVAVKAFGLKATAQVLDLQVFASPRITLKPLVPSFPCFANIYVSLMEKPHVDFGLKLVGADLMSIPGVYRLVQEIIKDQVANMYLWPKTLGIQVLDANRALKRPVGILTVKVLRAMRLKKKDLLGASDPYVKLKLSEDKVPSKKTTVRHKNLNPEWNEEFSMTVRDPETQALELHVYDWEQVGKHDKMGMNLVPLKDIPPEETKVMTLDLLKTMDLNDPQNEKSRGQIVVELTYKPFKEEEMPSTFEEMQTVEKPPEGTPAGGGLLVVIVHEAQDVEGKHHTNPCVRITFKGEEKRTKPIKKCRDPRWEEEFQFMLEEPPTNEKLHVEVTSSSKRMGMLHPKVYIHRFVVKECLGYTVINLADVVHNKRINEKYHLIDSKNGKLQLELQWRAAAQ
;
A
#
# COMPACT_ATOMS: atom_id res chain seq x y z
N MET A 1 16.61 -9.41 -83.66
CA MET A 1 17.51 -9.07 -82.53
C MET A 1 16.88 -9.30 -81.14
N GLY A 2 15.55 -9.29 -80.96
CA GLY A 2 14.92 -9.44 -79.62
C GLY A 2 14.88 -10.86 -79.02
N PHE A 3 14.78 -11.92 -79.83
CA PHE A 3 14.62 -13.30 -79.33
C PHE A 3 15.86 -13.82 -78.59
N PHE A 4 17.06 -13.60 -79.15
CA PHE A 4 18.31 -14.00 -78.51
C PHE A 4 18.58 -13.19 -77.24
N SER A 5 18.25 -11.89 -77.21
CA SER A 5 18.37 -11.07 -76.00
C SER A 5 17.49 -11.56 -74.85
N MET A 6 16.30 -12.09 -75.15
CA MET A 6 15.39 -12.64 -74.13
C MET A 6 15.90 -13.98 -73.59
N ILE A 7 16.42 -14.85 -74.45
CA ILE A 7 17.02 -16.13 -74.04
C ILE A 7 18.32 -15.90 -73.25
N PHE A 8 19.21 -15.02 -73.70
CA PHE A 8 20.43 -14.67 -72.95
C PHE A 8 20.11 -13.96 -71.63
N GLY A 9 19.02 -13.18 -71.57
CA GLY A 9 18.51 -12.60 -70.32
C GLY A 9 17.98 -13.66 -69.35
N PHE A 10 17.21 -14.64 -69.84
CA PHE A 10 16.65 -15.71 -68.99
C PHE A 10 17.72 -16.71 -68.52
N VAL A 11 18.66 -17.06 -69.40
CA VAL A 11 19.83 -17.88 -69.07
C VAL A 11 20.78 -17.12 -68.15
N GLY A 12 21.03 -15.83 -68.41
CA GLY A 12 21.86 -14.98 -67.53
C GLY A 12 21.25 -14.77 -66.15
N PHE A 13 19.92 -14.64 -66.05
CA PHE A 13 19.22 -14.51 -64.76
C PHE A 13 19.17 -15.85 -64.01
N GLY A 14 18.83 -16.96 -64.69
CA GLY A 14 18.76 -18.28 -64.09
C GLY A 14 20.13 -18.80 -63.65
N VAL A 15 21.14 -18.73 -64.54
CA VAL A 15 22.52 -19.15 -64.25
C VAL A 15 23.18 -18.16 -63.29
N GLY A 16 22.96 -16.86 -63.43
CA GLY A 16 23.54 -15.85 -62.55
C GLY A 16 23.05 -15.97 -61.11
N ILE A 17 21.74 -16.17 -60.90
CA ILE A 17 21.18 -16.36 -59.55
C ILE A 17 21.63 -17.69 -58.95
N SER A 18 21.57 -18.79 -59.69
CA SER A 18 22.02 -20.10 -59.17
C SER A 18 23.51 -20.10 -58.86
N THR A 19 24.36 -19.52 -59.71
CA THR A 19 25.79 -19.38 -59.45
C THR A 19 26.06 -18.44 -58.27
N GLY A 20 25.33 -17.32 -58.16
CA GLY A 20 25.43 -16.40 -57.02
C GLY A 20 25.02 -17.03 -55.70
N ILE A 21 23.97 -17.85 -55.68
CA ILE A 21 23.54 -18.60 -54.50
C ILE A 21 24.58 -19.64 -54.11
N VAL A 22 25.16 -20.37 -55.08
CA VAL A 22 26.21 -21.37 -54.80
C VAL A 22 27.49 -20.71 -54.28
N ILE A 23 27.93 -19.60 -54.88
CA ILE A 23 29.09 -18.84 -54.39
C ILE A 23 28.80 -18.25 -53.00
N GLY A 24 27.62 -17.66 -52.80
CA GLY A 24 27.20 -17.13 -51.50
C GLY A 24 27.16 -18.21 -50.41
N TYR A 25 26.62 -19.39 -50.72
CA TYR A 25 26.59 -20.56 -49.83
C TYR A 25 28.01 -21.06 -49.52
N PHE A 26 28.88 -21.13 -50.52
CA PHE A 26 30.28 -21.56 -50.34
C PHE A 26 31.07 -20.57 -49.48
N LEU A 27 30.90 -19.27 -49.70
CA LEU A 27 31.49 -18.21 -48.87
C LEU A 27 30.92 -18.26 -47.46
N PHE A 28 29.61 -18.42 -47.28
CA PHE A 28 28.97 -18.50 -45.97
C PHE A 28 29.53 -19.66 -45.13
N ILE A 29 29.66 -20.86 -45.71
CA ILE A 29 30.21 -22.03 -44.99
C ILE A 29 31.67 -21.84 -44.59
N HIS A 30 32.49 -21.16 -45.40
CA HIS A 30 33.91 -20.96 -45.11
C HIS A 30 34.21 -19.71 -44.29
N SER A 31 33.24 -18.80 -44.14
CA SER A 31 33.41 -17.54 -43.41
C SER A 31 32.94 -17.63 -41.95
N VAL A 32 32.09 -18.59 -41.61
CA VAL A 32 31.69 -18.83 -40.21
C VAL A 32 32.83 -19.56 -39.51
N PRO A 33 33.50 -18.95 -38.52
CA PRO A 33 34.55 -19.63 -37.77
C PRO A 33 33.94 -20.80 -37.01
N SER A 34 34.43 -22.02 -37.26
CA SER A 34 34.00 -23.23 -36.54
C SER A 34 34.45 -23.27 -35.08
N ASP A 35 35.49 -22.48 -34.75
CA ASP A 35 36.09 -22.40 -33.42
C ASP A 35 35.90 -21.01 -32.82
N VAL A 36 35.05 -20.93 -31.78
CA VAL A 36 35.00 -19.79 -30.87
C VAL A 36 36.14 -19.99 -29.87
N LYS A 37 37.19 -19.16 -29.95
CA LYS A 37 38.25 -19.16 -28.93
C LYS A 37 37.71 -18.53 -27.66
N ASP A 38 37.90 -19.18 -26.52
CA ASP A 38 37.57 -18.59 -25.22
C ASP A 38 38.34 -17.27 -25.04
N PRO A 39 37.69 -16.18 -24.64
CA PRO A 39 38.36 -14.91 -24.43
C PRO A 39 39.38 -15.03 -23.28
N GLU A 40 40.58 -14.49 -23.48
CA GLU A 40 41.57 -14.38 -22.40
C GLU A 40 41.03 -13.43 -21.31
N ILE A 41 40.73 -13.98 -20.13
CA ILE A 41 40.30 -13.19 -18.98
C ILE A 41 41.53 -12.48 -18.41
N ARG A 42 41.59 -11.15 -18.54
CA ARG A 42 42.62 -10.29 -17.93
C ARG A 42 42.00 -9.35 -16.89
N PRO A 43 42.66 -9.09 -15.75
CA PRO A 43 42.22 -8.09 -14.78
C PRO A 43 42.06 -6.70 -15.41
N LEU A 44 41.06 -5.92 -14.96
CA LEU A 44 40.85 -4.54 -15.45
C LEU A 44 42.06 -3.64 -15.26
N ALA A 45 42.89 -3.90 -14.23
CA ALA A 45 44.11 -3.13 -13.98
C ALA A 45 45.21 -3.34 -15.05
N GLU A 46 45.08 -4.36 -15.89
CA GLU A 46 46.03 -4.73 -16.94
C GLU A 46 45.56 -4.33 -18.34
N GLN A 47 44.38 -3.69 -18.44
CA GLN A 47 43.83 -3.20 -19.70
C GLN A 47 44.38 -1.83 -20.05
N ASP A 48 44.57 -1.58 -21.35
CA ASP A 48 45.00 -0.28 -21.86
C ASP A 48 43.86 0.76 -21.77
N ASP A 49 44.24 2.05 -21.78
CA ASP A 49 43.32 3.17 -21.61
C ASP A 49 42.21 3.19 -22.68
N GLU A 50 42.50 2.78 -23.92
CA GLU A 50 41.52 2.77 -25.00
C GLU A 50 40.49 1.66 -24.79
N THR A 51 40.94 0.47 -24.38
CA THR A 51 40.05 -0.63 -23.98
C THR A 51 39.21 -0.27 -22.76
N LEU A 52 39.79 0.37 -21.74
CA LEU A 52 39.07 0.84 -20.57
C LEU A 52 37.99 1.89 -20.92
N GLN A 53 38.28 2.83 -21.82
CA GLN A 53 37.30 3.79 -22.33
C GLN A 53 36.16 3.11 -23.09
N ARG A 54 36.46 2.08 -23.89
CA ARG A 54 35.44 1.28 -24.59
C ARG A 54 34.59 0.44 -23.65
N MET A 55 35.14 0.03 -22.51
CA MET A 55 34.40 -0.72 -21.48
C MET A 55 33.54 0.17 -20.58
N PHE A 56 33.79 1.49 -20.55
CA PHE A 56 33.09 2.42 -19.67
C PHE A 56 31.55 2.33 -19.78
N PRO A 57 30.93 2.22 -20.97
CA PRO A 57 29.49 2.01 -21.11
C PRO A 57 28.99 0.69 -20.50
N GLU A 58 29.82 -0.37 -20.49
CA GLU A 58 29.46 -1.71 -20.01
C GLU A 58 29.65 -1.90 -18.50
N ILE A 59 30.36 -1.00 -17.84
CA ILE A 59 30.56 -1.05 -16.38
C ILE A 59 29.20 -1.03 -15.66
N PRO A 60 29.00 -1.87 -14.63
CA PRO A 60 27.74 -1.93 -13.88
C PRO A 60 27.34 -0.58 -13.25
N PRO A 61 26.03 -0.27 -13.19
CA PRO A 61 25.55 1.01 -12.67
C PRO A 61 26.01 1.35 -11.24
N TRP A 62 26.16 0.37 -10.35
CA TRP A 62 26.63 0.57 -8.97
C TRP A 62 28.12 0.94 -8.85
N VAL A 63 28.92 0.69 -9.89
CA VAL A 63 30.31 1.18 -9.97
C VAL A 63 30.33 2.64 -10.44
N LYS A 64 29.39 3.01 -11.32
CA LYS A 64 29.29 4.35 -11.91
C LYS A 64 28.62 5.36 -10.99
N ASN A 65 27.55 4.91 -10.30
CA ASN A 65 26.64 5.76 -9.56
C ASN A 65 26.57 5.26 -8.11
N PRO A 66 26.84 6.13 -7.11
CA PRO A 66 26.78 5.75 -5.71
C PRO A 66 25.36 5.39 -5.25
N ASP A 67 24.33 5.87 -5.95
CA ASP A 67 22.92 5.60 -5.62
C ASP A 67 22.45 4.19 -6.02
N HIS A 68 23.27 3.42 -6.74
CA HIS A 68 22.93 2.06 -7.14
C HIS A 68 23.58 1.07 -6.19
N GLU A 69 22.76 0.22 -5.59
CA GLU A 69 23.23 -0.85 -4.72
C GLU A 69 23.34 -2.17 -5.49
N ARG A 70 24.35 -2.97 -5.13
CA ARG A 70 24.54 -4.32 -5.67
C ARG A 70 23.66 -5.32 -4.91
N ILE A 71 22.95 -6.19 -5.63
CA ILE A 71 21.95 -7.10 -5.05
C ILE A 71 22.26 -8.57 -5.35
N ASP A 72 23.44 -9.04 -4.96
CA ASP A 72 23.83 -10.43 -5.24
C ASP A 72 22.90 -11.48 -4.61
N TRP A 73 22.29 -11.14 -3.45
CA TRP A 73 21.37 -12.05 -2.77
C TRP A 73 20.10 -12.31 -3.58
N LEU A 74 19.60 -11.31 -4.33
CA LEU A 74 18.43 -11.45 -5.17
C LEU A 74 18.73 -12.34 -6.37
N ASN A 75 19.92 -12.20 -6.97
CA ASN A 75 20.36 -13.07 -8.05
C ASN A 75 20.40 -14.54 -7.60
N LYS A 76 20.96 -14.82 -6.42
CA LYS A 76 20.94 -16.19 -5.85
C LYS A 76 19.51 -16.69 -5.62
N PHE A 77 18.62 -15.84 -5.12
CA PHE A 77 17.23 -16.20 -4.88
C PHE A 77 16.51 -16.58 -6.19
N ILE A 78 16.69 -15.78 -7.25
CA ILE A 78 16.11 -16.04 -8.56
C ILE A 78 16.70 -17.30 -9.18
N GLU A 79 18.00 -17.55 -9.03
CA GLU A 79 18.65 -18.78 -9.51
C GLU A 79 17.99 -20.04 -8.93
N TYR A 80 17.72 -20.07 -7.62
CA TYR A 80 17.00 -21.19 -6.98
C TYR A 80 15.54 -21.31 -7.44
N MET A 81 14.87 -20.19 -7.72
CA MET A 81 13.48 -20.18 -8.16
C MET A 81 13.29 -20.45 -9.66
N TRP A 82 14.34 -20.29 -10.46
CA TRP A 82 14.27 -20.25 -11.92
C TRP A 82 13.54 -21.43 -12.56
N PRO A 83 13.75 -22.70 -12.15
CA PRO A 83 13.04 -23.83 -12.74
C PRO A 83 11.52 -23.80 -12.56
N TYR A 84 11.04 -23.10 -11.52
CA TYR A 84 9.62 -22.89 -11.26
C TYR A 84 9.09 -21.66 -12.01
N LEU A 85 9.88 -20.58 -12.02
CA LEU A 85 9.58 -19.35 -12.74
C LEU A 85 9.46 -19.60 -14.24
N ASP A 86 10.40 -20.33 -14.85
CA ASP A 86 10.36 -20.68 -16.28
C ASP A 86 9.02 -21.32 -16.65
N LYS A 87 8.59 -22.35 -15.90
CA LYS A 87 7.32 -23.05 -16.12
C LYS A 87 6.11 -22.12 -15.98
N ALA A 88 6.08 -21.30 -14.94
CA ALA A 88 4.97 -20.39 -14.67
C ALA A 88 4.87 -19.28 -15.73
N ILE A 89 6.01 -18.70 -16.11
CA ILE A 89 6.09 -17.66 -17.15
C ILE A 89 5.68 -18.26 -18.50
N CYS A 90 6.21 -19.43 -18.87
CA CYS A 90 5.84 -20.10 -20.12
C CYS A 90 4.33 -20.37 -20.20
N LYS A 91 3.72 -20.85 -19.11
CA LYS A 91 2.27 -21.06 -19.05
C LYS A 91 1.50 -19.74 -19.24
N THR A 92 1.94 -18.68 -18.58
CA THR A 92 1.34 -17.35 -18.69
C THR A 92 1.46 -16.79 -20.11
N VAL A 93 2.63 -16.94 -20.75
CA VAL A 93 2.87 -16.54 -22.14
C VAL A 93 1.92 -17.29 -23.08
N GLN A 94 1.72 -18.59 -22.90
CA GLN A 94 0.76 -19.35 -23.71
C GLN A 94 -0.68 -18.87 -23.52
N GLU A 95 -1.09 -18.56 -22.29
CA GLU A 95 -2.43 -18.06 -22.00
C GLU A 95 -2.68 -16.67 -22.62
N ILE A 96 -1.70 -15.77 -22.57
CA ILE A 96 -1.76 -14.43 -23.18
C ILE A 96 -1.71 -14.51 -24.71
N ALA A 97 -0.87 -15.39 -25.27
CA ALA A 97 -0.68 -15.48 -26.72
C ALA A 97 -1.88 -16.08 -27.45
N LYS A 98 -2.63 -17.00 -26.83
CA LYS A 98 -3.81 -17.66 -27.44
C LYS A 98 -4.81 -16.68 -28.08
N PRO A 99 -5.37 -15.70 -27.36
CA PRO A 99 -6.35 -14.77 -27.95
C PRO A 99 -5.72 -13.89 -29.05
N ILE A 100 -4.47 -13.45 -28.86
CA ILE A 100 -3.75 -12.62 -29.85
C ILE A 100 -3.56 -13.39 -31.16
N ILE A 101 -3.09 -14.64 -31.08
CA ILE A 101 -2.91 -15.53 -32.22
C ILE A 101 -4.25 -15.78 -32.91
N ALA A 102 -5.31 -16.09 -32.15
CA ALA A 102 -6.63 -16.36 -32.70
C ALA A 102 -7.20 -15.19 -33.51
N GLU A 103 -6.93 -13.95 -33.12
CA GLU A 103 -7.33 -12.76 -33.86
C GLU A 103 -6.55 -12.59 -35.18
N GLN A 104 -5.28 -12.98 -35.21
CA GLN A 104 -4.43 -12.82 -36.40
C GLN A 104 -4.54 -13.97 -37.41
N ILE A 105 -4.97 -15.16 -36.98
CA ILE A 105 -5.17 -16.35 -37.83
C ILE A 105 -6.02 -16.05 -39.09
N PRO A 106 -7.21 -15.43 -39.00
CA PRO A 106 -8.04 -15.11 -40.16
C PRO A 106 -7.41 -14.10 -41.12
N LYS A 107 -6.65 -13.14 -40.58
CA LYS A 107 -6.04 -12.03 -41.35
C LYS A 107 -4.97 -12.52 -42.31
N TYR A 108 -4.20 -13.53 -41.92
CA TYR A 108 -3.07 -14.04 -42.69
C TYR A 108 -3.32 -15.42 -43.33
N LYS A 109 -4.55 -15.94 -43.29
CA LYS A 109 -4.92 -17.26 -43.81
C LYS A 109 -4.04 -18.39 -43.24
N ILE A 110 -3.77 -18.31 -41.94
CA ILE A 110 -3.04 -19.34 -41.19
C ILE A 110 -4.08 -20.36 -40.70
N ASP A 111 -3.74 -21.65 -40.68
CA ASP A 111 -4.62 -22.72 -40.20
C ASP A 111 -4.49 -22.90 -38.68
N SER A 112 -3.26 -22.97 -38.16
CA SER A 112 -2.98 -22.96 -36.71
C SER A 112 -1.58 -22.47 -36.38
N VAL A 113 -1.40 -21.98 -35.15
CA VAL A 113 -0.10 -21.68 -34.54
C VAL A 113 -0.03 -22.39 -33.19
N GLU A 114 0.95 -23.26 -33.03
CA GLU A 114 1.11 -24.13 -31.85
C GLU A 114 2.52 -24.00 -31.28
N PHE A 115 2.64 -23.91 -29.95
CA PHE A 115 3.93 -24.00 -29.27
C PHE A 115 4.26 -25.49 -29.08
N GLU A 116 5.25 -26.01 -29.82
CA GLU A 116 5.73 -27.39 -29.67
C GLU A 116 6.64 -27.53 -28.46
N THR A 117 7.45 -26.51 -28.20
CA THR A 117 8.30 -26.40 -27.01
C THR A 117 8.38 -24.94 -26.62
N LEU A 118 8.27 -24.65 -25.33
CA LEU A 118 8.39 -23.30 -24.79
C LEU A 118 9.11 -23.40 -23.46
N THR A 119 10.39 -23.03 -23.47
CA THR A 119 11.20 -22.81 -22.27
C THR A 119 12.11 -21.61 -22.51
N LEU A 120 12.31 -20.83 -21.46
CA LEU A 120 13.22 -19.68 -21.42
C LEU A 120 14.67 -20.08 -21.15
N GLY A 121 14.92 -21.37 -20.92
CA GLY A 121 16.26 -21.93 -20.73
C GLY A 121 16.63 -22.12 -19.27
N SER A 122 17.89 -22.47 -19.05
CA SER A 122 18.45 -22.74 -17.71
C SER A 122 19.06 -21.51 -17.05
N LEU A 123 19.28 -20.43 -17.81
CA LEU A 123 19.97 -19.23 -17.33
C LEU A 123 18.95 -18.15 -16.91
N PRO A 124 18.89 -17.76 -15.62
CA PRO A 124 17.99 -16.74 -15.14
C PRO A 124 18.43 -15.31 -15.51
N PRO A 125 17.51 -14.33 -15.46
CA PRO A 125 17.84 -12.92 -15.53
C PRO A 125 18.67 -12.49 -14.32
N THR A 126 19.60 -11.56 -14.54
CA THR A 126 20.45 -10.98 -13.50
C THR A 126 20.09 -9.53 -13.23
N PHE A 127 20.08 -9.18 -11.95
CA PHE A 127 19.92 -7.82 -11.47
C PHE A 127 21.32 -7.21 -11.28
N GLN A 128 21.65 -6.25 -12.13
CA GLN A 128 22.95 -5.57 -12.12
C GLN A 128 23.04 -4.57 -10.97
N GLY A 129 21.91 -4.07 -10.48
CA GLY A 129 21.80 -3.20 -9.31
C GLY A 129 20.38 -2.67 -9.18
N MET A 130 20.10 -1.96 -8.10
CA MET A 130 18.81 -1.29 -7.91
C MET A 130 19.01 0.06 -7.24
N LYS A 131 18.18 1.00 -7.65
CA LYS A 131 18.03 2.28 -6.97
C LYS A 131 16.69 2.32 -6.25
N VAL A 132 16.68 2.88 -5.04
CA VAL A 132 15.48 3.01 -4.23
C VAL A 132 15.25 4.48 -3.89
N TYR A 133 14.03 4.94 -4.05
CA TYR A 133 13.60 6.28 -3.71
C TYR A 133 12.43 6.21 -2.74
N VAL A 134 12.43 7.12 -1.78
CA VAL A 134 11.27 7.41 -0.93
C VAL A 134 10.80 8.80 -1.31
N THR A 135 9.53 8.93 -1.69
CA THR A 135 8.94 10.21 -2.07
C THR A 135 8.20 10.86 -0.90
N ASP A 136 7.96 12.17 -0.98
CA ASP A 136 7.19 12.91 0.03
C ASP A 136 5.73 12.41 0.15
N GLU A 137 5.22 11.77 -0.91
CA GLU A 137 3.90 11.15 -0.98
C GLU A 137 3.79 9.79 -0.27
N LYS A 138 4.82 9.39 0.48
CA LYS A 138 4.90 8.07 1.13
C LYS A 138 4.74 6.93 0.12
N GLU A 139 5.38 7.04 -1.03
CA GLU A 139 5.50 5.95 -2.00
C GLU A 139 6.94 5.40 -1.97
N LEU A 140 7.08 4.09 -2.18
CA LEU A 140 8.39 3.45 -2.34
C LEU A 140 8.60 3.14 -3.81
N ILE A 141 9.63 3.71 -4.42
CA ILE A 141 9.97 3.47 -5.82
C ILE A 141 11.29 2.71 -5.89
N MET A 142 11.31 1.63 -6.67
CA MET A 142 12.47 0.79 -6.91
C MET A 142 12.73 0.70 -8.40
N GLU A 143 13.98 0.88 -8.82
CA GLU A 143 14.42 0.80 -10.20
C GLU A 143 15.51 -0.25 -10.35
N PRO A 144 15.15 -1.55 -10.45
CA PRO A 144 16.12 -2.59 -10.77
C PRO A 144 16.60 -2.49 -12.21
N CYS A 145 17.90 -2.72 -12.42
CA CYS A 145 18.50 -2.88 -13.74
C CYS A 145 18.65 -4.37 -14.08
N ILE A 146 17.87 -4.84 -15.04
CA ILE A 146 17.80 -6.24 -15.45
C ILE A 146 18.65 -6.44 -16.71
N LYS A 147 19.60 -7.38 -16.65
CA LYS A 147 20.26 -7.93 -17.82
C LYS A 147 20.07 -9.44 -17.86
N TRP A 148 19.57 -9.94 -18.97
CA TRP A 148 19.31 -11.36 -19.17
C TRP A 148 19.88 -11.82 -20.50
N ALA A 149 20.75 -12.82 -20.47
CA ALA A 149 21.20 -13.55 -21.63
C ALA A 149 20.84 -15.02 -21.40
N GLY A 150 19.69 -15.40 -21.95
CA GLY A 150 19.10 -16.72 -21.79
C GLY A 150 19.40 -17.64 -22.97
N ASN A 151 19.28 -18.94 -22.73
CA ASN A 151 19.36 -20.00 -23.73
C ASN A 151 17.96 -20.62 -23.96
N PRO A 152 16.98 -19.86 -24.48
CA PRO A 152 15.63 -20.36 -24.63
C PRO A 152 15.57 -21.45 -25.71
N ASN A 153 14.57 -22.31 -25.59
CA ASN A 153 14.17 -23.21 -26.66
C ASN A 153 12.67 -23.03 -26.90
N VAL A 154 12.34 -22.10 -27.80
CA VAL A 154 10.95 -21.83 -28.18
C VAL A 154 10.74 -22.30 -29.61
N LEU A 155 9.99 -23.38 -29.77
CA LEU A 155 9.59 -23.95 -31.05
C LEU A 155 8.12 -23.63 -31.32
N VAL A 156 7.87 -22.81 -32.33
CA VAL A 156 6.53 -22.43 -32.79
C VAL A 156 6.28 -23.07 -34.14
N ALA A 157 5.29 -23.96 -34.20
CA ALA A 157 4.82 -24.54 -35.44
C ALA A 157 3.64 -23.72 -36.00
N VAL A 158 3.79 -23.25 -37.23
CA VAL A 158 2.75 -22.56 -38.00
C VAL A 158 2.30 -23.49 -39.12
N LYS A 159 0.99 -23.79 -39.16
CA LYS A 159 0.36 -24.53 -40.25
C LYS A 159 -0.40 -23.54 -41.12
N ALA A 160 -0.10 -23.49 -42.42
CA ALA A 160 -0.81 -22.65 -43.37
C ALA A 160 -0.74 -23.28 -44.77
N PHE A 161 -1.83 -23.21 -45.53
CA PHE A 161 -1.90 -23.72 -46.91
C PHE A 161 -1.48 -25.20 -47.05
N GLY A 162 -1.71 -26.02 -46.02
CA GLY A 162 -1.29 -27.43 -45.99
C GLY A 162 0.21 -27.66 -45.74
N LEU A 163 1.00 -26.61 -45.49
CA LEU A 163 2.41 -26.69 -45.11
C LEU A 163 2.57 -26.40 -43.62
N LYS A 164 3.51 -27.13 -42.97
CA LYS A 164 3.92 -26.89 -41.58
C LYS A 164 5.32 -26.30 -41.57
N ALA A 165 5.45 -25.06 -41.11
CA ALA A 165 6.73 -24.40 -40.88
C ALA A 165 7.00 -24.31 -39.39
N THR A 166 8.22 -24.64 -38.96
CA THR A 166 8.65 -24.50 -37.55
C THR A 166 9.64 -23.35 -37.46
N ALA A 167 9.33 -22.38 -36.60
CA ALA A 167 10.22 -21.30 -36.20
C ALA A 167 10.81 -21.61 -34.82
N GLN A 168 12.12 -21.44 -34.66
CA GLN A 168 12.84 -21.63 -33.42
C GLN A 168 13.47 -20.31 -32.98
N VAL A 169 13.14 -19.85 -31.77
CA VAL A 169 13.82 -18.71 -31.14
C VAL A 169 14.98 -19.24 -30.30
N LEU A 170 16.14 -18.62 -30.46
CA LEU A 170 17.41 -18.94 -29.79
C LEU A 170 18.02 -17.66 -29.19
N ASP A 171 19.01 -17.83 -28.30
CA ASP A 171 19.91 -16.76 -27.84
C ASP A 171 19.22 -15.44 -27.46
N LEU A 172 18.31 -15.49 -26.50
CA LEU A 172 17.53 -14.33 -26.07
C LEU A 172 18.36 -13.42 -25.16
N GLN A 173 18.51 -12.17 -25.56
CA GLN A 173 19.09 -11.11 -24.75
C GLN A 173 18.05 -10.03 -24.46
N VAL A 174 17.88 -9.71 -23.18
CA VAL A 174 16.96 -8.67 -22.71
C VAL A 174 17.67 -7.75 -21.74
N PHE A 175 17.67 -6.46 -22.03
CA PHE A 175 18.07 -5.40 -21.09
C PHE A 175 16.88 -4.50 -20.83
N ALA A 176 16.52 -4.35 -19.55
CA ALA A 176 15.37 -3.56 -19.14
C ALA A 176 15.62 -2.91 -17.77
N SER A 177 15.13 -1.69 -17.62
CA SER A 177 15.16 -0.95 -16.35
C SER A 177 13.73 -0.60 -15.93
N PRO A 178 12.97 -1.56 -15.38
CA PRO A 178 11.62 -1.28 -14.92
C PRO A 178 11.64 -0.41 -13.65
N ARG A 179 10.65 0.45 -13.53
CA ARG A 179 10.29 1.18 -12.31
C ARG A 179 9.13 0.48 -11.64
N ILE A 180 9.35 0.06 -10.39
CA ILE A 180 8.38 -0.58 -9.52
C ILE A 180 7.99 0.41 -8.43
N THR A 181 6.72 0.78 -8.34
CA THR A 181 6.19 1.71 -7.33
C THR A 181 5.22 0.98 -6.41
N LEU A 182 5.48 1.02 -5.10
CA LEU A 182 4.57 0.51 -4.07
C LEU A 182 3.75 1.66 -3.51
N LYS A 183 2.43 1.63 -3.77
CA LYS A 183 1.53 2.68 -3.28
C LYS A 183 0.05 2.29 -3.20
N PRO A 184 -0.72 2.90 -2.28
CA PRO A 184 -0.22 3.67 -1.14
C PRO A 184 0.49 2.76 -0.12
N LEU A 185 1.41 3.33 0.66
CA LEU A 185 1.94 2.66 1.86
C LEU A 185 0.87 2.67 2.96
N VAL A 186 0.72 1.54 3.64
CA VAL A 186 -0.35 1.33 4.65
C VAL A 186 0.24 0.71 5.92
N PRO A 187 -0.33 0.97 7.11
CA PRO A 187 0.21 0.47 8.39
C PRO A 187 -0.16 -0.99 8.70
N SER A 188 -0.54 -1.77 7.68
CA SER A 188 -0.89 -3.18 7.79
C SER A 188 -0.07 -4.00 6.80
N PHE A 189 0.40 -5.18 7.21
CA PHE A 189 1.17 -6.07 6.33
C PHE A 189 0.41 -6.36 5.02
N PRO A 190 1.05 -6.29 3.83
CA PRO A 190 2.51 -6.20 3.57
C PRO A 190 3.09 -4.77 3.55
N CYS A 191 2.37 -3.79 4.13
CA CYS A 191 2.73 -2.38 4.24
C CYS A 191 2.51 -1.52 2.99
N PHE A 192 1.90 -2.08 1.95
CA PHE A 192 1.47 -1.38 0.74
C PHE A 192 0.20 -2.01 0.19
N ALA A 193 -0.58 -1.23 -0.56
CA ALA A 193 -1.82 -1.71 -1.16
C ALA A 193 -1.66 -2.19 -2.61
N ASN A 194 -0.89 -1.47 -3.44
CA ASN A 194 -0.69 -1.86 -4.84
C ASN A 194 0.78 -1.81 -5.24
N ILE A 195 1.10 -2.59 -6.27
CA ILE A 195 2.39 -2.59 -6.97
C ILE A 195 2.12 -2.09 -8.39
N TYR A 196 2.84 -1.06 -8.83
CA TYR A 196 2.81 -0.58 -10.20
C TYR A 196 4.16 -0.83 -10.86
N VAL A 197 4.15 -1.43 -12.04
CA VAL A 197 5.36 -1.68 -12.83
C VAL A 197 5.28 -0.92 -14.14
N SER A 198 6.32 -0.18 -14.49
CA SER A 198 6.48 0.51 -15.78
C SER A 198 7.91 0.40 -16.29
N LEU A 199 8.12 0.65 -17.57
CA LEU A 199 9.44 0.73 -18.20
C LEU A 199 9.75 2.21 -18.42
N MET A 200 10.91 2.66 -17.93
CA MET A 200 11.35 4.05 -18.12
C MET A 200 11.86 4.30 -19.54
N GLU A 201 12.44 3.27 -20.16
CA GLU A 201 13.01 3.32 -21.50
C GLU A 201 12.60 2.07 -22.29
N LYS A 202 12.70 2.14 -23.62
CA LYS A 202 12.40 1.00 -24.48
C LYS A 202 13.37 -0.14 -24.13
N PRO A 203 12.89 -1.35 -23.83
CA PRO A 203 13.79 -2.45 -23.50
C PRO A 203 14.59 -2.84 -24.73
N HIS A 204 15.85 -3.20 -24.51
CA HIS A 204 16.65 -3.84 -25.53
C HIS A 204 16.27 -5.31 -25.55
N VAL A 205 15.83 -5.81 -26.71
CA VAL A 205 15.52 -7.22 -26.92
C VAL A 205 16.22 -7.65 -28.19
N ASP A 206 17.00 -8.71 -28.09
CA ASP A 206 17.67 -9.37 -29.20
C ASP A 206 17.49 -10.88 -29.07
N PHE A 207 17.38 -11.59 -30.20
CA PHE A 207 17.18 -13.03 -30.24
C PHE A 207 17.57 -13.59 -31.61
N GLY A 208 18.07 -14.81 -31.63
CA GLY A 208 18.25 -15.59 -32.84
C GLY A 208 16.93 -16.22 -33.30
N LEU A 209 16.72 -16.32 -34.62
CA LEU A 209 15.54 -16.95 -35.20
C LEU A 209 15.93 -17.91 -36.34
N LYS A 210 15.61 -19.19 -36.18
CA LYS A 210 15.72 -20.20 -37.24
C LYS A 210 14.34 -20.54 -37.78
N LEU A 211 14.21 -20.65 -39.10
CA LEU A 211 12.97 -21.07 -39.77
C LEU A 211 13.24 -22.31 -40.62
N VAL A 212 12.58 -23.43 -40.31
CA VAL A 212 12.74 -24.70 -41.05
C VAL A 212 14.24 -25.12 -41.15
N GLY A 213 14.99 -24.90 -40.06
CA GLY A 213 16.42 -25.21 -40.00
C GLY A 213 17.35 -24.22 -40.73
N ALA A 214 16.82 -23.27 -41.51
CA ALA A 214 17.58 -22.17 -42.07
C ALA A 214 17.69 -21.02 -41.07
N ASP A 215 18.86 -20.41 -40.96
CA ASP A 215 19.06 -19.25 -40.11
C ASP A 215 18.45 -18.00 -40.75
N LEU A 216 17.36 -17.50 -40.19
CA LEU A 216 16.66 -16.33 -40.73
C LEU A 216 17.46 -15.04 -40.49
N MET A 217 18.46 -15.08 -39.58
CA MET A 217 19.41 -13.98 -39.34
C MET A 217 20.30 -13.71 -40.56
N SER A 218 20.40 -14.66 -41.50
CA SER A 218 21.13 -14.51 -42.76
C SER A 218 20.36 -13.72 -43.83
N ILE A 219 19.08 -13.40 -43.61
CA ILE A 219 18.23 -12.65 -44.56
C ILE A 219 18.19 -11.16 -44.15
N PRO A 220 18.84 -10.26 -44.91
CA PRO A 220 18.84 -8.83 -44.60
C PRO A 220 17.42 -8.25 -44.57
N GLY A 221 17.08 -7.50 -43.52
CA GLY A 221 15.82 -6.74 -43.39
C GLY A 221 14.67 -7.44 -42.65
N VAL A 222 14.56 -8.77 -42.72
CA VAL A 222 13.49 -9.52 -42.01
C VAL A 222 13.72 -9.50 -40.50
N TYR A 223 14.96 -9.69 -40.05
CA TYR A 223 15.37 -9.60 -38.64
C TYR A 223 14.97 -8.27 -38.00
N ARG A 224 15.33 -7.15 -38.65
CA ARG A 224 15.07 -5.80 -38.14
C ARG A 224 13.58 -5.54 -37.95
N LEU A 225 12.75 -6.02 -38.88
CA LEU A 225 11.30 -5.85 -38.82
C LEU A 225 10.67 -6.59 -37.63
N VAL A 226 11.05 -7.84 -37.37
CA VAL A 226 10.51 -8.60 -36.22
C VAL A 226 10.94 -7.96 -34.90
N GLN A 227 12.21 -7.54 -34.82
CA GLN A 227 12.75 -6.90 -33.62
C GLN A 227 12.09 -5.54 -33.33
N GLU A 228 11.86 -4.71 -34.36
CA GLU A 228 11.15 -3.42 -34.21
C GLU A 228 9.70 -3.62 -33.76
N ILE A 229 8.97 -4.60 -34.32
CA ILE A 229 7.60 -4.91 -33.90
C ILE A 229 7.54 -5.31 -32.43
N ILE A 230 8.41 -6.23 -31.97
CA ILE A 230 8.40 -6.68 -30.58
C ILE A 230 8.76 -5.53 -29.63
N LYS A 231 9.81 -4.76 -29.97
CA LYS A 231 10.20 -3.57 -29.20
C LYS A 231 9.05 -2.59 -29.08
N ASP A 232 8.35 -2.29 -30.17
CA ASP A 232 7.26 -1.32 -30.17
C ASP A 232 6.01 -1.85 -29.44
N GLN A 233 5.68 -3.14 -29.53
CA GLN A 233 4.56 -3.72 -28.78
C GLN A 233 4.83 -3.71 -27.27
N VAL A 234 6.00 -4.17 -26.82
CA VAL A 234 6.37 -4.17 -25.39
C VAL A 234 6.44 -2.74 -24.87
N ALA A 235 7.00 -1.82 -25.67
CA ALA A 235 7.06 -0.41 -25.34
C ALA A 235 5.66 0.21 -25.21
N ASN A 236 4.77 -0.07 -26.15
CA ASN A 236 3.40 0.48 -26.15
C ASN A 236 2.55 -0.02 -24.99
N MET A 237 2.89 -1.16 -24.37
CA MET A 237 2.13 -1.69 -23.23
C MET A 237 2.61 -1.13 -21.90
N TYR A 238 3.92 -0.95 -21.72
CA TYR A 238 4.51 -0.73 -20.39
C TYR A 238 5.45 0.47 -20.30
N LEU A 239 5.74 1.20 -21.39
CA LEU A 239 6.46 2.47 -21.26
C LEU A 239 5.65 3.46 -20.44
N TRP A 240 6.34 4.12 -19.51
CA TRP A 240 5.79 5.24 -18.78
C TRP A 240 5.18 6.28 -19.75
N PRO A 241 3.96 6.79 -19.48
CA PRO A 241 3.21 6.72 -18.23
C PRO A 241 2.32 5.47 -18.05
N LYS A 242 2.35 4.50 -18.97
CA LYS A 242 1.55 3.27 -18.83
C LYS A 242 2.16 2.36 -17.77
N THR A 243 1.31 1.82 -16.89
CA THR A 243 1.72 0.99 -15.75
C THR A 243 0.90 -0.30 -15.70
N LEU A 244 1.56 -1.41 -15.39
CA LEU A 244 0.92 -2.64 -14.92
C LEU A 244 0.64 -2.50 -13.42
N GLY A 245 -0.62 -2.32 -13.04
CA GLY A 245 -1.06 -2.25 -11.64
C GLY A 245 -1.51 -3.61 -11.11
N ILE A 246 -0.96 -4.01 -9.98
CA ILE A 246 -1.33 -5.24 -9.25
C ILE A 246 -1.85 -4.82 -7.88
N GLN A 247 -3.14 -5.07 -7.62
CA GLN A 247 -3.72 -4.86 -6.31
C GLN A 247 -3.36 -6.01 -5.38
N VAL A 248 -2.70 -5.68 -4.26
CA VAL A 248 -2.25 -6.66 -3.26
C VAL A 248 -3.14 -6.62 -2.02
N LEU A 249 -3.56 -5.42 -1.61
CA LEU A 249 -4.44 -5.20 -0.47
C LEU A 249 -5.44 -4.08 -0.79
N ASP A 250 -6.64 -4.20 -0.26
CA ASP A 250 -7.61 -3.10 -0.27
C ASP A 250 -7.14 -1.98 0.66
N ALA A 251 -6.72 -0.85 0.07
CA ALA A 251 -6.21 0.31 0.78
C ALA A 251 -7.21 0.86 1.81
N ASN A 252 -8.52 0.77 1.54
CA ASN A 252 -9.54 1.31 2.44
C ASN A 252 -9.58 0.53 3.76
N ARG A 253 -9.53 -0.80 3.67
CA ARG A 253 -9.45 -1.71 4.82
C ARG A 253 -8.14 -1.53 5.58
N ALA A 254 -7.03 -1.44 4.85
CA ALA A 254 -5.68 -1.32 5.40
C ALA A 254 -5.46 -0.03 6.21
N LEU A 255 -6.05 1.07 5.73
CA LEU A 255 -5.93 2.40 6.34
C LEU A 255 -6.97 2.64 7.45
N LYS A 256 -7.87 1.69 7.70
CA LYS A 256 -8.99 1.81 8.64
C LYS A 256 -9.78 3.11 8.42
N ARG A 257 -10.06 3.43 7.14
CA ARG A 257 -10.82 4.63 6.80
C ARG A 257 -12.24 4.52 7.37
N PRO A 258 -12.86 5.64 7.79
CA PRO A 258 -14.30 5.66 8.00
C PRO A 258 -15.03 5.19 6.74
N VAL A 259 -15.85 4.15 6.85
CA VAL A 259 -16.65 3.59 5.74
C VAL A 259 -18.15 3.77 5.94
N GLY A 260 -18.57 4.26 7.12
CA GLY A 260 -19.96 4.58 7.39
C GLY A 260 -20.20 5.05 8.82
N ILE A 261 -21.47 5.32 9.13
CA ILE A 261 -21.93 5.71 10.47
C ILE A 261 -22.94 4.68 10.97
N LEU A 262 -22.73 4.20 12.19
CA LEU A 262 -23.70 3.43 12.95
C LEU A 262 -24.43 4.36 13.91
N THR A 263 -25.72 4.57 13.68
CA THR A 263 -26.62 5.24 14.62
C THR A 263 -27.21 4.21 15.58
N VAL A 264 -26.98 4.41 16.87
CA VAL A 264 -27.44 3.54 17.95
C VAL A 264 -28.37 4.31 18.86
N LYS A 265 -29.64 3.94 18.86
CA LYS A 265 -30.64 4.48 19.77
C LYS A 265 -30.95 3.47 20.86
N VAL A 266 -30.56 3.80 22.09
CA VAL A 266 -30.83 2.99 23.27
C VAL A 266 -32.23 3.34 23.77
N LEU A 267 -33.19 2.45 23.50
CA LEU A 267 -34.59 2.69 23.83
C LEU A 267 -34.84 2.45 25.32
N ARG A 268 -34.69 1.21 25.77
CA ARG A 268 -35.03 0.80 27.14
C ARG A 268 -34.35 -0.49 27.56
N ALA A 269 -34.36 -0.79 28.85
CA ALA A 269 -34.09 -2.12 29.37
C ALA A 269 -35.29 -2.64 30.16
N MET A 270 -35.38 -3.96 30.30
CA MET A 270 -36.51 -4.65 30.94
C MET A 270 -35.98 -5.71 31.90
N ARG A 271 -36.62 -5.83 33.06
CA ARG A 271 -36.36 -6.87 34.06
C ARG A 271 -34.87 -7.00 34.41
N LEU A 272 -34.18 -5.87 34.55
CA LEU A 272 -32.78 -5.86 34.95
C LEU A 272 -32.59 -6.57 36.29
N LYS A 273 -31.52 -7.35 36.41
CA LYS A 273 -31.22 -8.05 37.66
C LYS A 273 -30.76 -7.05 38.71
N LYS A 274 -31.52 -6.97 39.81
CA LYS A 274 -31.17 -6.17 40.99
C LYS A 274 -29.79 -6.59 41.53
N LYS A 275 -28.91 -5.62 41.77
CA LYS A 275 -27.59 -5.86 42.38
C LYS A 275 -27.57 -5.57 43.86
N ASP A 276 -28.32 -4.56 44.31
CA ASP A 276 -28.38 -4.20 45.71
C ASP A 276 -29.41 -5.01 46.51
N LEU A 277 -28.96 -5.58 47.63
CA LEU A 277 -29.83 -6.24 48.61
C LEU A 277 -30.73 -5.23 49.35
N LEU A 278 -30.29 -3.99 49.55
CA LEU A 278 -30.97 -2.97 50.37
C LEU A 278 -31.35 -1.68 49.62
N GLY A 279 -30.83 -1.48 48.40
CA GLY A 279 -31.07 -0.30 47.55
C GLY A 279 -31.94 -0.60 46.32
N ALA A 280 -32.15 0.39 45.46
CA ALA A 280 -32.77 0.24 44.15
C ALA A 280 -31.75 0.65 43.08
N SER A 281 -31.53 -0.20 42.08
CA SER A 281 -30.51 -0.01 41.05
C SER A 281 -30.75 1.24 40.19
N ASP A 282 -29.66 1.91 39.85
CA ASP A 282 -29.55 3.13 39.06
C ASP A 282 -28.87 2.83 37.69
N PRO A 283 -29.53 2.15 36.74
CA PRO A 283 -28.87 1.68 35.53
C PRO A 283 -28.48 2.80 34.53
N TYR A 284 -27.38 2.56 33.82
CA TYR A 284 -26.98 3.24 32.60
C TYR A 284 -26.31 2.27 31.61
N VAL A 285 -26.25 2.64 30.34
CA VAL A 285 -25.64 1.83 29.28
C VAL A 285 -24.37 2.51 28.78
N LYS A 286 -23.29 1.74 28.68
CA LYS A 286 -22.03 2.15 28.06
C LYS A 286 -21.87 1.44 26.72
N LEU A 287 -21.71 2.21 25.66
CA LEU A 287 -21.60 1.76 24.27
C LEU A 287 -20.17 1.90 23.77
N LYS A 288 -19.66 0.91 23.03
CA LYS A 288 -18.34 0.95 22.39
C LYS A 288 -18.36 0.14 21.10
N LEU A 289 -17.61 0.54 20.07
CA LEU A 289 -17.29 -0.36 18.94
C LEU A 289 -16.05 -1.19 19.29
N SER A 290 -16.02 -2.44 18.87
CA SER A 290 -14.96 -3.40 19.19
C SER A 290 -13.62 -3.06 18.50
N GLU A 291 -12.94 -2.03 18.99
CA GLU A 291 -11.54 -1.68 18.73
C GLU A 291 -10.99 -0.84 19.90
N ASP A 292 -9.70 -0.98 20.22
CA ASP A 292 -9.11 -0.46 21.46
C ASP A 292 -8.94 1.07 21.55
N LYS A 293 -9.29 1.82 20.51
CA LYS A 293 -9.05 3.27 20.44
C LYS A 293 -10.29 4.15 20.29
N VAL A 294 -11.50 3.58 20.18
CA VAL A 294 -12.73 4.39 20.06
C VAL A 294 -13.26 4.77 21.45
N PRO A 295 -13.51 6.06 21.73
CA PRO A 295 -14.12 6.50 22.98
C PRO A 295 -15.50 5.85 23.18
N SER A 296 -15.75 5.33 24.38
CA SER A 296 -17.06 4.80 24.74
C SER A 296 -18.06 5.93 25.00
N LYS A 297 -19.30 5.77 24.53
CA LYS A 297 -20.42 6.66 24.85
C LYS A 297 -21.24 6.07 26.01
N LYS A 298 -22.01 6.90 26.72
CA LYS A 298 -22.86 6.43 27.83
C LYS A 298 -24.19 7.16 27.85
N THR A 299 -25.24 6.47 28.27
CA THR A 299 -26.55 7.07 28.52
C THR A 299 -26.58 7.87 29.83
N THR A 300 -27.65 8.63 30.04
CA THR A 300 -28.02 9.12 31.36
C THR A 300 -28.27 7.97 32.34
N VAL A 301 -28.07 8.25 33.63
CA VAL A 301 -28.37 7.32 34.73
C VAL A 301 -29.85 7.44 35.06
N ARG A 302 -30.56 6.31 35.11
CA ARG A 302 -31.97 6.27 35.54
C ARG A 302 -32.05 5.74 36.94
N HIS A 303 -32.45 6.58 37.88
CA HIS A 303 -32.45 6.21 39.29
C HIS A 303 -33.59 5.25 39.66
N LYS A 304 -33.28 4.26 40.50
CA LYS A 304 -34.20 3.32 41.13
C LYS A 304 -35.16 2.62 40.17
N ASN A 305 -34.68 2.24 38.99
CA ASN A 305 -35.52 1.71 37.93
C ASN A 305 -34.91 0.49 37.25
N LEU A 306 -35.54 -0.69 37.40
CA LEU A 306 -35.13 -1.93 36.73
C LEU A 306 -35.73 -2.12 35.32
N ASN A 307 -36.58 -1.18 34.89
CA ASN A 307 -37.15 -1.08 33.54
C ASN A 307 -36.93 0.34 32.99
N PRO A 308 -35.67 0.82 32.90
CA PRO A 308 -35.37 2.18 32.49
C PRO A 308 -35.69 2.41 31.02
N GLU A 309 -36.17 3.63 30.71
CA GLU A 309 -36.31 4.14 29.36
C GLU A 309 -35.34 5.31 29.17
N TRP A 310 -34.45 5.20 28.19
CA TRP A 310 -33.47 6.24 27.89
C TRP A 310 -33.92 7.05 26.67
N ASN A 311 -34.27 6.37 25.58
CA ASN A 311 -34.57 6.99 24.29
C ASN A 311 -33.44 7.94 23.81
N GLU A 312 -32.20 7.54 24.06
CA GLU A 312 -31.00 8.32 23.73
C GLU A 312 -30.31 7.77 22.49
N GLU A 313 -29.86 8.65 21.60
CA GLU A 313 -29.25 8.29 20.32
C GLU A 313 -27.77 8.66 20.25
N PHE A 314 -26.97 7.80 19.63
CA PHE A 314 -25.53 7.95 19.51
C PHE A 314 -25.03 7.57 18.11
N SER A 315 -24.30 8.45 17.46
CA SER A 315 -23.63 8.14 16.18
C SER A 315 -22.19 7.65 16.41
N MET A 316 -21.80 6.56 15.77
CA MET A 316 -20.47 5.95 15.90
C MET A 316 -19.86 5.70 14.52
N THR A 317 -18.61 6.13 14.32
CA THR A 317 -17.91 5.95 13.03
C THR A 317 -17.45 4.50 12.86
N VAL A 318 -17.89 3.87 11.77
CA VAL A 318 -17.52 2.51 11.38
C VAL A 318 -16.33 2.56 10.43
N ARG A 319 -15.35 1.68 10.65
CA ARG A 319 -14.14 1.57 9.82
C ARG A 319 -14.04 0.22 9.10
N ASP A 320 -14.61 -0.81 9.70
CA ASP A 320 -14.64 -2.16 9.14
C ASP A 320 -15.89 -2.91 9.64
N PRO A 321 -17.01 -2.87 8.89
CA PRO A 321 -18.27 -3.51 9.32
C PRO A 321 -18.17 -5.04 9.39
N GLU A 322 -17.22 -5.66 8.69
CA GLU A 322 -17.05 -7.12 8.68
C GLU A 322 -16.47 -7.64 10.00
N THR A 323 -15.59 -6.87 10.62
CA THR A 323 -14.88 -7.28 11.85
C THR A 323 -15.37 -6.54 13.09
N GLN A 324 -15.93 -5.34 12.96
CA GLN A 324 -16.41 -4.56 14.10
C GLN A 324 -17.75 -5.06 14.64
N ALA A 325 -17.94 -4.87 15.95
CA ALA A 325 -19.16 -5.16 16.67
C ALA A 325 -19.49 -4.04 17.67
N LEU A 326 -20.77 -3.79 17.88
CA LEU A 326 -21.28 -2.89 18.90
C LEU A 326 -21.35 -3.63 20.24
N GLU A 327 -20.58 -3.17 21.21
CA GLU A 327 -20.64 -3.63 22.59
C GLU A 327 -21.56 -2.74 23.43
N LEU A 328 -22.51 -3.38 24.12
CA LEU A 328 -23.44 -2.75 25.06
C LEU A 328 -23.16 -3.30 26.45
N HIS A 329 -22.77 -2.44 27.39
CA HIS A 329 -22.53 -2.82 28.78
C HIS A 329 -23.47 -2.06 29.69
N VAL A 330 -24.33 -2.77 30.42
CA VAL A 330 -25.26 -2.19 31.39
C VAL A 330 -24.63 -2.22 32.77
N TYR A 331 -24.59 -1.06 33.41
CA TYR A 331 -24.01 -0.85 34.73
C TYR A 331 -25.02 -0.25 35.69
N ASP A 332 -24.90 -0.63 36.95
CA ASP A 332 -25.54 0.01 38.08
C ASP A 332 -24.66 1.18 38.55
N TRP A 333 -25.22 2.39 38.62
CA TRP A 333 -24.47 3.55 39.09
C TRP A 333 -24.32 3.52 40.61
N GLU A 334 -23.11 3.75 41.09
CA GLU A 334 -22.78 3.74 42.53
C GLU A 334 -22.17 5.08 42.89
N GLN A 335 -22.59 5.65 44.01
CA GLN A 335 -22.09 6.94 44.48
C GLN A 335 -20.63 6.86 44.95
N VAL A 336 -20.20 5.68 45.42
CA VAL A 336 -18.85 5.43 45.93
C VAL A 336 -18.35 4.08 45.42
N GLY A 337 -17.17 4.06 44.81
CA GLY A 337 -16.51 2.83 44.36
C GLY A 337 -16.75 2.50 42.89
N LYS A 338 -16.72 1.20 42.56
CA LYS A 338 -16.80 0.71 41.18
C LYS A 338 -18.25 0.38 40.84
N HIS A 339 -18.73 0.95 39.73
CA HIS A 339 -20.04 0.65 39.16
C HIS A 339 -20.22 -0.85 38.89
N ASP A 340 -21.42 -1.33 39.20
CA ASP A 340 -21.69 -2.74 39.31
C ASP A 340 -22.24 -3.28 37.99
N LYS A 341 -21.54 -4.22 37.35
CA LYS A 341 -21.95 -4.70 36.01
C LYS A 341 -23.22 -5.55 36.11
N MET A 342 -24.28 -5.09 35.47
CA MET A 342 -25.58 -5.78 35.44
C MET A 342 -25.62 -6.83 34.33
N GLY A 343 -25.07 -6.50 33.15
CA GLY A 343 -24.91 -7.42 32.04
C GLY A 343 -24.31 -6.76 30.80
N MET A 344 -24.12 -7.52 29.74
CA MET A 344 -23.66 -7.00 28.45
C MET A 344 -24.19 -7.82 27.28
N ASN A 345 -24.13 -7.24 26.08
CA ASN A 345 -24.32 -7.97 24.84
C ASN A 345 -23.45 -7.33 23.75
N LEU A 346 -23.23 -8.05 22.65
CA LEU A 346 -22.45 -7.63 21.51
C LEU A 346 -23.25 -7.90 20.23
N VAL A 347 -23.28 -6.93 19.33
CA VAL A 347 -23.95 -7.03 18.03
C VAL A 347 -22.90 -6.88 16.93
N PRO A 348 -22.56 -7.95 16.18
CA PRO A 348 -21.68 -7.83 15.02
C PRO A 348 -22.29 -6.88 13.98
N LEU A 349 -21.50 -5.94 13.43
CA LEU A 349 -22.02 -4.97 12.46
C LEU A 349 -22.41 -5.63 11.15
N LYS A 350 -21.74 -6.72 10.75
CA LYS A 350 -22.10 -7.55 9.60
C LYS A 350 -23.52 -8.11 9.62
N ASP A 351 -24.15 -8.18 10.81
CA ASP A 351 -25.52 -8.69 10.97
C ASP A 351 -26.59 -7.56 10.86
N ILE A 352 -26.13 -6.32 10.61
CA ILE A 352 -26.95 -5.12 10.44
C ILE A 352 -27.00 -4.78 8.94
N PRO A 353 -28.17 -4.91 8.29
CA PRO A 353 -28.31 -4.53 6.88
C PRO A 353 -28.04 -3.02 6.68
N PRO A 354 -27.34 -2.64 5.60
CA PRO A 354 -27.11 -1.23 5.26
C PRO A 354 -28.42 -0.47 5.01
N GLU A 355 -28.46 0.80 5.41
CA GLU A 355 -29.56 1.77 5.24
C GLU A 355 -30.91 1.38 5.86
N GLU A 356 -30.99 0.23 6.53
CA GLU A 356 -32.19 -0.24 7.18
C GLU A 356 -32.13 -0.04 8.70
N THR A 357 -33.23 0.43 9.28
CA THR A 357 -33.38 0.57 10.72
C THR A 357 -33.87 -0.74 11.33
N LYS A 358 -33.07 -1.32 12.21
CA LYS A 358 -33.35 -2.60 12.87
C LYS A 358 -33.53 -2.41 14.37
N VAL A 359 -34.71 -2.73 14.87
CA VAL A 359 -35.00 -2.79 16.31
C VAL A 359 -34.68 -4.18 16.83
N MET A 360 -33.83 -4.27 17.85
CA MET A 360 -33.38 -5.54 18.42
C MET A 360 -33.63 -5.58 19.93
N THR A 361 -34.15 -6.71 20.41
CA THR A 361 -34.23 -7.03 21.83
C THR A 361 -33.15 -8.06 22.15
N LEU A 362 -32.22 -7.68 23.03
CA LEU A 362 -31.02 -8.45 23.34
C LEU A 362 -31.05 -8.91 24.80
N ASP A 363 -30.87 -10.21 25.03
CA ASP A 363 -30.73 -10.77 26.37
C ASP A 363 -29.37 -10.40 26.96
N LEU A 364 -29.35 -9.86 28.19
CA LEU A 364 -28.09 -9.46 28.82
C LEU A 364 -27.34 -10.68 29.36
N LEU A 365 -26.08 -10.81 28.96
CA LEU A 365 -25.17 -11.89 29.36
C LEU A 365 -24.23 -11.42 30.48
N LYS A 366 -23.65 -12.38 31.21
CA LYS A 366 -22.61 -12.10 32.22
C LYS A 366 -21.23 -11.94 31.58
N THR A 367 -20.90 -12.81 30.63
CA THR A 367 -19.63 -12.91 29.93
C THR A 367 -19.89 -12.98 28.42
N MET A 368 -18.88 -12.61 27.61
CA MET A 368 -18.97 -12.73 26.15
C MET A 368 -18.72 -14.17 25.65
N ASP A 369 -18.42 -15.10 26.55
CA ASP A 369 -18.30 -16.53 26.22
C ASP A 369 -19.69 -17.15 26.18
N LEU A 370 -20.17 -17.47 24.97
CA LEU A 370 -21.51 -18.02 24.74
C LEU A 370 -21.74 -19.35 25.46
N ASN A 371 -20.67 -20.10 25.79
CA ASN A 371 -20.76 -21.41 26.44
C ASN A 371 -20.62 -21.32 27.98
N ASP A 372 -20.50 -20.13 28.56
CA ASP A 372 -20.40 -19.95 30.00
C ASP A 372 -21.75 -20.30 30.67
N PRO A 373 -21.82 -21.30 31.58
CA PRO A 373 -23.06 -21.67 32.27
C PRO A 373 -23.70 -20.51 33.04
N GLN A 374 -22.93 -19.46 33.36
CA GLN A 374 -23.42 -18.29 34.06
C GLN A 374 -24.30 -17.39 33.19
N ASN A 375 -24.29 -17.57 31.86
CA ASN A 375 -25.15 -16.88 30.91
C ASN A 375 -26.58 -17.45 30.86
N GLU A 376 -26.82 -18.66 31.38
CA GLU A 376 -28.19 -19.22 31.52
C GLU A 376 -29.05 -18.43 32.52
N LYS A 377 -28.43 -17.67 33.43
CA LYS A 377 -29.15 -16.85 34.41
C LYS A 377 -29.59 -15.54 33.77
N SER A 378 -30.90 -15.36 33.64
CA SER A 378 -31.48 -14.10 33.14
C SER A 378 -30.98 -12.87 33.90
N ARG A 379 -30.54 -11.85 33.17
CA ARG A 379 -30.07 -10.55 33.69
C ARG A 379 -30.90 -9.36 33.21
N GLY A 380 -32.03 -9.65 32.56
CA GLY A 380 -32.85 -8.69 31.87
C GLY A 380 -32.50 -8.58 30.38
N GLN A 381 -33.22 -7.69 29.71
CA GLN A 381 -33.12 -7.45 28.28
C GLN A 381 -32.87 -5.97 28.01
N ILE A 382 -32.17 -5.67 26.92
CA ILE A 382 -32.00 -4.31 26.41
C ILE A 382 -32.60 -4.22 25.01
N VAL A 383 -33.33 -3.15 24.73
CA VAL A 383 -33.91 -2.87 23.42
C VAL A 383 -33.16 -1.70 22.80
N VAL A 384 -32.61 -1.92 21.61
CA VAL A 384 -31.86 -0.93 20.84
C VAL A 384 -32.40 -0.85 19.42
N GLU A 385 -32.34 0.33 18.84
CA GLU A 385 -32.61 0.58 17.43
C GLU A 385 -31.28 0.95 16.76
N LEU A 386 -30.93 0.23 15.70
CA LEU A 386 -29.65 0.34 15.01
C LEU A 386 -29.89 0.69 13.55
N THR A 387 -29.15 1.66 13.03
CA THR A 387 -29.13 1.98 11.60
C THR A 387 -27.69 2.14 11.15
N TYR A 388 -27.24 1.33 10.20
CA TYR A 388 -25.91 1.47 9.61
C TYR A 388 -26.02 2.14 8.24
N LYS A 389 -25.39 3.29 8.06
CA LYS A 389 -25.32 4.00 6.77
C LYS A 389 -23.89 3.94 6.22
N PRO A 390 -23.62 3.17 5.14
CA PRO A 390 -22.34 3.23 4.47
C PRO A 390 -22.18 4.58 3.77
N PHE A 391 -20.95 5.06 3.63
CA PHE A 391 -20.66 6.20 2.76
C PHE A 391 -20.77 5.78 1.29
N LYS A 392 -21.27 6.66 0.41
CA LYS A 392 -21.33 6.37 -1.03
C LYS A 392 -19.95 6.51 -1.67
N GLU A 393 -19.63 5.71 -2.69
CA GLU A 393 -18.33 5.77 -3.39
C GLU A 393 -17.99 7.17 -3.94
N GLU A 394 -19.00 7.94 -4.35
CA GLU A 394 -18.86 9.35 -4.79
C GLU A 394 -18.56 10.33 -3.65
N GLU A 395 -18.85 9.94 -2.40
CA GLU A 395 -18.54 10.69 -1.17
C GLU A 395 -17.24 10.19 -0.51
N MET A 396 -16.68 9.08 -1.00
CA MET A 396 -15.37 8.59 -0.59
C MET A 396 -14.30 9.31 -1.40
N PRO A 397 -13.22 9.84 -0.77
CA PRO A 397 -12.13 10.45 -1.52
C PRO A 397 -11.51 9.39 -2.44
N SER A 398 -11.64 9.62 -3.74
CA SER A 398 -11.31 8.71 -4.83
C SER A 398 -9.79 8.59 -5.04
N THR A 399 -9.02 9.53 -4.50
CA THR A 399 -7.56 9.58 -4.55
C THR A 399 -6.95 9.84 -3.18
N PHE A 400 -5.71 9.38 -2.99
CA PHE A 400 -4.91 9.68 -1.79
C PHE A 400 -4.63 11.19 -1.64
N GLU A 401 -4.70 11.93 -2.76
CA GLU A 401 -4.65 13.39 -2.82
C GLU A 401 -5.94 14.03 -2.29
N GLU A 402 -7.12 13.48 -2.60
CA GLU A 402 -8.40 13.98 -2.06
C GLU A 402 -8.57 13.79 -0.55
N MET A 403 -7.83 12.85 0.05
CA MET A 403 -7.73 12.72 1.52
C MET A 403 -7.06 13.92 2.19
N GLN A 404 -6.35 14.75 1.42
CA GLN A 404 -5.84 16.03 1.89
C GLN A 404 -6.91 17.13 1.87
N THR A 405 -8.10 16.84 1.36
CA THR A 405 -9.25 17.74 1.49
C THR A 405 -10.11 17.31 2.67
N VAL A 406 -10.49 18.31 3.44
CA VAL A 406 -10.98 18.20 4.80
C VAL A 406 -12.36 17.54 4.87
N GLU A 407 -12.49 16.45 5.65
CA GLU A 407 -13.76 15.76 5.89
C GLU A 407 -14.85 16.72 6.43
N LYS A 408 -16.13 16.46 6.12
CA LYS A 408 -17.26 17.23 6.69
C LYS A 408 -17.36 17.02 8.22
N PRO A 409 -17.84 18.01 8.98
CA PRO A 409 -17.97 17.87 10.43
C PRO A 409 -19.13 16.92 10.81
N PRO A 410 -19.08 16.30 12.01
CA PRO A 410 -20.12 15.39 12.49
C PRO A 410 -21.48 16.09 12.70
N GLU A 411 -22.57 15.34 12.52
CA GLU A 411 -23.94 15.80 12.81
C GLU A 411 -24.06 16.24 14.28
N GLY A 412 -24.51 17.49 14.50
CA GLY A 412 -24.54 18.16 15.81
C GLY A 412 -23.58 19.34 15.96
N THR A 413 -22.82 19.68 14.92
CA THR A 413 -21.97 20.88 14.89
C THR A 413 -22.84 22.15 14.86
N PRO A 414 -22.58 23.18 15.70
CA PRO A 414 -23.35 24.42 15.72
C PRO A 414 -23.41 25.11 14.35
N ALA A 415 -24.57 25.63 13.97
CA ALA A 415 -24.74 26.41 12.75
C ALA A 415 -23.91 27.70 12.83
N GLY A 416 -22.86 27.80 12.00
CA GLY A 416 -21.87 28.88 12.03
C GLY A 416 -20.48 28.45 12.54
N GLY A 417 -20.36 27.26 13.12
CA GLY A 417 -19.14 26.74 13.73
C GLY A 417 -18.37 25.72 12.89
N GLY A 418 -17.61 24.86 13.55
CA GLY A 418 -16.83 23.82 12.89
C GLY A 418 -16.02 22.93 13.84
N LEU A 419 -15.36 21.92 13.27
CA LEU A 419 -14.49 21.00 13.99
C LEU A 419 -13.03 21.30 13.65
N LEU A 420 -12.22 21.64 14.66
CA LEU A 420 -10.77 21.67 14.54
C LEU A 420 -10.21 20.29 14.88
N VAL A 421 -9.54 19.66 13.92
CA VAL A 421 -8.85 18.38 14.10
C VAL A 421 -7.35 18.63 14.15
N VAL A 422 -6.69 18.09 15.17
CA VAL A 422 -5.25 18.20 15.41
C VAL A 422 -4.66 16.79 15.44
N ILE A 423 -3.84 16.46 14.46
CA ILE A 423 -3.14 15.19 14.34
C ILE A 423 -1.67 15.40 14.69
N VAL A 424 -1.19 14.64 15.68
CA VAL A 424 0.20 14.65 16.12
C VAL A 424 0.91 13.45 15.51
N HIS A 425 1.73 13.69 14.48
CA HIS A 425 2.44 12.64 13.77
C HIS A 425 3.68 12.18 14.54
N GLU A 426 4.74 13.00 14.52
CA GLU A 426 6.03 12.68 15.11
C GLU A 426 6.74 13.92 15.66
N ALA A 427 7.71 13.71 16.54
CA ALA A 427 8.72 14.70 16.85
C ALA A 427 10.10 14.16 16.52
N GLN A 428 11.05 15.05 16.25
CA GLN A 428 12.44 14.74 15.93
C GLN A 428 13.34 15.48 16.90
N ASP A 429 14.43 14.85 17.34
CA ASP A 429 15.45 15.46 18.19
C ASP A 429 14.94 16.08 19.51
N VAL A 430 13.87 15.53 20.10
CA VAL A 430 13.37 16.01 21.41
C VAL A 430 14.20 15.40 22.54
N GLU A 431 14.81 16.24 23.38
CA GLU A 431 15.73 15.79 24.43
C GLU A 431 15.49 16.51 25.75
N GLY A 432 15.25 15.75 26.82
CA GLY A 432 15.07 16.27 28.18
C GLY A 432 16.38 16.36 28.94
N LYS A 433 16.43 17.19 29.99
CA LYS A 433 17.62 17.33 30.84
C LYS A 433 17.84 16.08 31.72
N HIS A 434 16.77 15.36 32.03
CA HIS A 434 16.81 14.25 33.00
C HIS A 434 16.18 12.95 32.48
N HIS A 435 15.21 13.02 31.58
CA HIS A 435 14.57 11.87 30.94
C HIS A 435 13.91 12.25 29.62
N THR A 436 13.85 11.31 28.68
CA THR A 436 13.23 11.54 27.36
C THR A 436 12.08 10.56 27.15
N ASN A 437 10.97 10.81 27.86
CA ASN A 437 9.72 10.07 27.75
C ASN A 437 8.61 10.99 27.18
N PRO A 438 8.71 11.38 25.91
CA PRO A 438 7.91 12.45 25.34
C PRO A 438 6.42 12.09 25.26
N CYS A 439 5.57 13.06 25.58
CA CYS A 439 4.16 13.15 25.23
C CYS A 439 3.83 14.59 24.82
N VAL A 440 2.87 14.75 23.93
CA VAL A 440 2.42 16.07 23.47
C VAL A 440 1.20 16.48 24.27
N ARG A 441 1.19 17.73 24.73
CA ARG A 441 0.09 18.39 25.40
C ARG A 441 -0.42 19.50 24.48
N ILE A 442 -1.70 19.44 24.13
CA ILE A 442 -2.40 20.42 23.31
C ILE A 442 -3.33 21.20 24.23
N THR A 443 -3.26 22.52 24.18
CA THR A 443 -4.09 23.43 24.98
C THR A 443 -4.79 24.42 24.06
N PHE A 444 -6.12 24.46 24.14
CA PHE A 444 -6.96 25.31 23.31
C PHE A 444 -8.27 25.66 24.02
N LYS A 445 -8.64 26.94 24.10
CA LYS A 445 -9.83 27.46 24.84
C LYS A 445 -10.03 26.88 26.25
N GLY A 446 -8.94 26.59 26.98
CA GLY A 446 -9.00 26.00 28.32
C GLY A 446 -9.20 24.47 28.36
N GLU A 447 -9.43 23.83 27.21
CA GLU A 447 -9.34 22.36 27.09
C GLU A 447 -7.88 21.92 26.96
N GLU A 448 -7.54 20.81 27.61
CA GLU A 448 -6.22 20.18 27.54
C GLU A 448 -6.35 18.72 27.07
N LYS A 449 -5.65 18.38 25.98
CA LYS A 449 -5.58 17.01 25.44
C LYS A 449 -4.14 16.55 25.38
N ARG A 450 -3.89 15.24 25.55
CA ARG A 450 -2.54 14.69 25.62
C ARG A 450 -2.40 13.37 24.86
N THR A 451 -1.25 13.18 24.22
CA THR A 451 -0.86 11.89 23.63
C THR A 451 -0.37 10.92 24.69
N LYS A 452 -0.25 9.64 24.31
CA LYS A 452 0.38 8.63 25.14
C LYS A 452 1.88 8.89 25.26
N PRO A 453 2.49 8.74 26.44
CA PRO A 453 3.92 8.90 26.60
C PRO A 453 4.68 7.73 25.96
N ILE A 454 5.67 8.04 25.14
CA ILE A 454 6.62 7.07 24.59
C ILE A 454 7.85 7.08 25.48
N LYS A 455 8.37 5.92 25.87
CA LYS A 455 9.49 5.83 26.82
C LYS A 455 10.83 5.88 26.10
N LYS A 456 11.80 6.63 26.66
CA LYS A 456 13.21 6.68 26.22
C LYS A 456 13.38 6.87 24.71
N CYS A 457 12.67 7.83 24.12
CA CYS A 457 12.64 8.03 22.67
C CYS A 457 12.84 9.51 22.32
N ARG A 458 13.83 9.81 21.48
CA ARG A 458 14.12 11.17 20.97
C ARG A 458 13.32 11.53 19.72
N ASP A 459 12.90 10.51 18.97
CA ASP A 459 12.15 10.66 17.71
C ASP A 459 10.79 9.94 17.80
N PRO A 460 9.90 10.36 18.72
CA PRO A 460 8.64 9.70 18.98
C PRO A 460 7.65 9.82 17.81
N ARG A 461 6.89 8.75 17.56
CA ARG A 461 5.77 8.71 16.62
C ARG A 461 4.47 8.34 17.33
N TRP A 462 3.48 9.23 17.31
CA TRP A 462 2.21 9.04 18.01
C TRP A 462 1.09 8.65 17.05
N GLU A 463 0.95 9.36 15.93
CA GLU A 463 -0.17 9.24 15.00
C GLU A 463 -1.52 9.31 15.75
N GLU A 464 -1.64 10.28 16.66
CA GLU A 464 -2.82 10.49 17.51
C GLU A 464 -3.61 11.73 17.08
N GLU A 465 -4.94 11.59 17.00
CA GLU A 465 -5.87 12.63 16.57
C GLU A 465 -6.67 13.19 17.75
N PHE A 466 -6.85 14.51 17.76
CA PHE A 466 -7.65 15.24 18.74
C PHE A 466 -8.63 16.19 18.04
N GLN A 467 -9.86 16.26 18.53
CA GLN A 467 -10.92 17.05 17.91
C GLN A 467 -11.45 18.11 18.87
N PHE A 468 -11.64 19.35 18.42
CA PHE A 468 -12.22 20.45 19.20
C PHE A 468 -13.43 21.00 18.44
N MET A 469 -14.60 20.95 19.06
CA MET A 469 -15.84 21.46 18.47
C MET A 469 -16.01 22.93 18.86
N LEU A 470 -16.25 23.79 17.87
CA LEU A 470 -16.33 25.23 18.06
C LEU A 470 -17.63 25.77 17.49
N GLU A 471 -18.19 26.77 18.18
CA GLU A 471 -19.39 27.50 17.75
C GLU A 471 -19.11 28.48 16.60
N GLU A 472 -17.86 28.89 16.42
CA GLU A 472 -17.40 29.82 15.38
C GLU A 472 -15.97 29.50 14.92
N PRO A 473 -15.55 29.90 13.70
CA PRO A 473 -14.21 29.64 13.18
C PRO A 473 -13.11 30.38 13.97
N PRO A 474 -12.04 29.69 14.40
CA PRO A 474 -11.01 30.24 15.30
C PRO A 474 -10.00 31.14 14.57
N THR A 475 -10.47 32.12 13.82
CA THR A 475 -9.63 32.98 12.96
C THR A 475 -8.67 33.90 13.72
N ASN A 476 -8.97 34.22 14.98
CA ASN A 476 -8.13 35.09 15.83
C ASN A 476 -7.50 34.35 17.01
N GLU A 477 -7.49 33.02 16.97
CA GLU A 477 -7.10 32.20 18.12
C GLU A 477 -5.81 31.43 17.86
N LYS A 478 -5.15 31.05 18.96
CA LYS A 478 -3.87 30.37 18.92
C LYS A 478 -3.98 29.01 19.61
N LEU A 479 -3.43 28.00 18.94
CA LEU A 479 -3.28 26.65 19.48
C LEU A 479 -1.91 26.53 20.15
N HIS A 480 -1.88 26.19 21.43
CA HIS A 480 -0.63 25.95 22.15
C HIS A 480 -0.33 24.46 22.20
N VAL A 481 0.84 24.05 21.68
CA VAL A 481 1.26 22.66 21.64
C VAL A 481 2.62 22.51 22.30
N GLU A 482 2.72 21.66 23.30
CA GLU A 482 3.94 21.48 24.10
C GLU A 482 4.34 20.01 24.15
N VAL A 483 5.60 19.72 23.90
CA VAL A 483 6.18 18.40 24.12
C VAL A 483 6.71 18.36 25.54
N THR A 484 6.17 17.46 26.36
CA THR A 484 6.60 17.26 27.75
C THR A 484 7.14 15.85 27.93
N SER A 485 8.12 15.70 28.80
CA SER A 485 8.61 14.40 29.25
C SER A 485 8.04 14.12 30.62
N SER A 486 7.60 12.87 30.86
CA SER A 486 7.12 12.45 32.19
C SER A 486 7.88 11.22 32.70
N SER A 487 8.36 11.30 33.95
CA SER A 487 9.01 10.17 34.62
C SER A 487 8.42 9.93 35.99
N LYS A 488 8.20 8.64 36.28
CA LYS A 488 7.84 8.15 37.62
C LYS A 488 9.15 7.81 38.34
N ARG A 489 9.85 8.81 38.89
CA ARG A 489 10.97 8.53 39.82
C ARG A 489 10.44 8.28 41.23
N MET A 490 11.01 7.27 41.88
CA MET A 490 10.98 7.09 43.33
C MET A 490 12.23 7.80 43.87
N GLY A 491 12.07 8.89 44.62
CA GLY A 491 13.21 9.67 45.09
C GLY A 491 13.93 8.99 46.25
N MET A 492 15.25 8.81 46.15
CA MET A 492 16.14 8.73 47.31
C MET A 492 16.70 10.12 47.59
N LEU A 493 16.57 10.57 48.85
CA LEU A 493 17.37 11.53 49.65
C LEU A 493 16.56 12.60 50.40
N HIS A 494 16.17 12.29 51.65
CA HIS A 494 16.58 12.96 52.90
C HIS A 494 15.92 12.23 54.10
N PRO A 495 16.60 12.00 55.24
CA PRO A 495 15.98 11.38 56.40
C PRO A 495 15.08 12.41 57.08
N LYS A 496 13.80 12.04 57.24
CA LYS A 496 12.65 12.86 57.69
C LYS A 496 11.96 13.60 56.56
N VAL A 497 10.96 12.95 55.95
CA VAL A 497 9.62 13.46 55.58
C VAL A 497 8.92 12.40 54.70
N TYR A 498 7.62 12.25 54.90
CA TYR A 498 6.75 11.20 54.36
C TYR A 498 6.81 11.02 52.83
N ILE A 499 6.76 9.75 52.40
CA ILE A 499 6.77 9.30 51.00
C ILE A 499 5.53 9.85 50.28
N HIS A 500 5.72 10.70 49.28
CA HIS A 500 4.72 11.00 48.23
C HIS A 500 5.35 10.76 46.85
N ARG A 501 4.58 10.13 45.97
CA ARG A 501 4.97 9.75 44.61
C ARG A 501 4.96 10.98 43.70
N PHE A 502 6.06 11.72 43.60
CA PHE A 502 6.14 12.88 42.70
C PHE A 502 6.37 12.45 41.24
N VAL A 503 5.46 12.85 40.34
CA VAL A 503 5.69 12.75 38.90
C VAL A 503 6.48 13.98 38.48
N VAL A 504 7.74 13.79 38.07
CA VAL A 504 8.55 14.89 37.54
C VAL A 504 8.19 15.07 36.07
N LYS A 505 7.69 16.26 35.73
CA LYS A 505 7.42 16.68 34.35
C LYS A 505 8.47 17.71 33.94
N GLU A 506 9.06 17.53 32.76
CA GLU A 506 9.94 18.53 32.15
C GLU A 506 9.42 18.89 30.76
N CYS A 507 9.58 20.15 30.35
CA CYS A 507 9.24 20.61 29.01
C CYS A 507 10.42 20.32 28.06
N LEU A 508 10.11 19.73 26.90
CA LEU A 508 11.08 19.42 25.82
C LEU A 508 11.02 20.47 24.69
N GLY A 509 10.07 21.39 24.78
CA GLY A 509 9.84 22.50 23.86
C GLY A 509 8.36 22.66 23.53
N TYR A 510 7.99 23.80 22.95
CA TYR A 510 6.60 24.12 22.59
C TYR A 510 6.51 24.90 21.28
N THR A 511 5.32 24.98 20.71
CA THR A 511 5.01 25.82 19.56
C THR A 511 3.62 26.43 19.75
N VAL A 512 3.40 27.61 19.14
CA VAL A 512 2.13 28.32 19.17
C VAL A 512 1.72 28.59 17.73
N ILE A 513 0.56 28.06 17.35
CA ILE A 513 0.10 28.06 15.95
C ILE A 513 -1.10 28.99 15.82
N ASN A 514 -1.05 29.90 14.84
CA ASN A 514 -2.20 30.74 14.50
C ASN A 514 -3.19 29.92 13.68
N LEU A 515 -4.45 29.88 14.11
CA LEU A 515 -5.48 29.09 13.44
C LEU A 515 -6.14 29.82 12.27
N ALA A 516 -5.85 31.11 12.05
CA ALA A 516 -6.33 31.86 10.87
C ALA A 516 -6.05 31.14 9.55
N ASP A 517 -4.80 30.69 9.38
CA ASP A 517 -4.34 30.04 8.16
C ASP A 517 -4.95 28.64 8.02
N VAL A 518 -5.20 27.95 9.13
CA VAL A 518 -5.87 26.64 9.14
C VAL A 518 -7.32 26.77 8.69
N VAL A 519 -8.03 27.82 9.14
CA VAL A 519 -9.41 28.11 8.71
C VAL A 519 -9.45 28.46 7.23
N HIS A 520 -8.50 29.28 6.75
CA HIS A 520 -8.43 29.70 5.35
C HIS A 520 -8.07 28.55 4.40
N ASN A 521 -6.98 27.83 4.70
CA ASN A 521 -6.46 26.74 3.87
C ASN A 521 -7.22 25.42 4.08
N LYS A 522 -8.12 25.37 5.06
CA LYS A 522 -8.81 24.19 5.58
C LYS A 522 -7.87 23.15 6.20
N ARG A 523 -6.69 22.90 5.64
CA ARG A 523 -5.70 21.94 6.14
C ARG A 523 -4.30 22.52 6.08
N ILE A 524 -3.50 22.23 7.10
CA ILE A 524 -2.07 22.52 7.16
C ILE A 524 -1.35 21.30 7.73
N ASN A 525 -0.34 20.77 7.03
CA ASN A 525 0.57 19.74 7.57
C ASN A 525 1.99 20.29 7.50
N GLU A 526 2.56 20.60 8.66
CA GLU A 526 3.85 21.29 8.75
C GLU A 526 4.72 20.73 9.88
N LYS A 527 6.04 20.90 9.70
CA LYS A 527 7.04 20.63 10.73
C LYS A 527 7.41 21.93 11.44
N TYR A 528 6.97 22.04 12.68
CA TYR A 528 7.22 23.21 13.53
C TYR A 528 8.51 23.02 14.32
N HIS A 529 9.36 24.04 14.31
CA HIS A 529 10.49 24.11 15.24
C HIS A 529 9.97 24.40 16.65
N LEU A 530 10.43 23.61 17.62
CA LEU A 530 10.03 23.78 19.02
C LEU A 530 10.85 24.90 19.67
N ILE A 531 10.15 25.89 20.21
CA ILE A 531 10.69 26.91 21.10
C ILE A 531 11.14 26.22 22.39
N ASP A 532 12.24 26.71 22.99
CA ASP A 532 12.90 26.11 24.16
C ASP A 532 13.41 24.68 23.95
N SER A 533 13.58 24.27 22.68
CA SER A 533 14.29 23.05 22.29
C SER A 533 15.57 23.39 21.53
N LYS A 534 16.60 22.54 21.60
CA LYS A 534 17.85 22.75 20.86
C LYS A 534 17.63 22.54 19.36
N ASN A 535 17.24 21.32 18.99
CA ASN A 535 17.01 20.88 17.61
C ASN A 535 15.61 20.31 17.41
N GLY A 536 14.76 20.36 18.45
CA GLY A 536 13.47 19.69 18.44
C GLY A 536 12.53 20.21 17.36
N LYS A 537 11.97 19.29 16.58
CA LYS A 537 10.91 19.58 15.61
C LYS A 537 9.69 18.73 15.91
N LEU A 538 8.50 19.26 15.64
CA LEU A 538 7.23 18.57 15.83
C LEU A 538 6.42 18.67 14.53
N GLN A 539 6.02 17.52 13.98
CA GLN A 539 5.15 17.47 12.83
C GLN A 539 3.69 17.41 13.29
N LEU A 540 2.92 18.41 12.86
CA LEU A 540 1.48 18.52 13.16
C LEU A 540 0.69 18.68 11.88
N GLU A 541 -0.45 18.03 11.84
CA GLU A 541 -1.48 18.28 10.84
C GLU A 541 -2.73 18.86 11.51
N LEU A 542 -3.18 20.01 11.01
CA LEU A 542 -4.34 20.74 11.49
C LEU A 542 -5.39 20.78 10.38
N GLN A 543 -6.64 20.49 10.71
CA GLN A 543 -7.77 20.54 9.76
C GLN A 543 -8.94 21.33 10.36
N TRP A 544 -9.54 22.21 9.57
CA TRP A 544 -10.74 22.96 9.91
C TRP A 544 -11.94 22.49 9.09
N ARG A 545 -12.90 21.85 9.75
CA ARG A 545 -14.13 21.31 9.14
C ARG A 545 -15.28 22.27 9.43
N ALA A 546 -15.59 23.18 8.51
CA ALA A 546 -16.71 24.10 8.67
C ALA A 546 -18.06 23.35 8.64
N ALA A 547 -19.00 23.72 9.51
CA ALA A 547 -20.38 23.26 9.43
C ALA A 547 -20.99 23.67 8.08
N ALA A 548 -21.77 22.78 7.46
CA ALA A 548 -22.55 23.17 6.28
C ALA A 548 -23.51 24.31 6.68
N GLN A 549 -23.47 25.41 5.91
CA GLN A 549 -24.44 26.50 6.05
C GLN A 549 -25.83 26.07 5.61
#